data_AF-A0A4V3CUX8-F1
#
_entry.id   AF-A0A4V3CUX8-F1
#
_cell.length_a   1.000
_cell.length_b   1.000
_cell.length_c   1.000
_cell.angle_alpha   90.00
_cell.angle_beta   90.00
_cell.angle_gamma   90.00
#
_symmetry.space_group_name_H-M   'P 1'
#
loop_
_entity.id
_entity.type
_entity.pdbx_description
1 polymer ?
#
loop_
_entity_poly.entity_id
_entity_poly.type
_entity_poly.pdbx_seq_one_letter_code
_entity_poly.pdbx_strand_id
1 'polypeptide(L)'
;MSAGLPADLLRLHPVTADADRALAAHVADVVGVQAAEIRVGRHCPACGAVSHGRPWARVVGTADGVGVSLSRSGPHLLTAVRVGGGIGVDLEEAAAVDRGWDPSLVLHPAEAGQDRTAEDRARLWAGKEAVLKLLGTGLRTPMPEVRLAEHDLREAEAPDGFVILVALSQS
;
A
#
# COMPACT_ATOMS: atom_id res chain seq x y z
N MET A 1 -6.97 19.78 -10.82
CA MET A 1 -6.45 19.91 -9.44
C MET A 1 -6.70 18.57 -8.77
N SER A 2 -5.66 17.76 -8.54
CA SER A 2 -5.85 16.48 -7.85
C SER A 2 -6.18 16.79 -6.39
N ALA A 3 -7.31 16.31 -5.89
CA ALA A 3 -7.65 16.48 -4.47
C ALA A 3 -6.59 15.76 -3.63
N GLY A 4 -6.11 16.42 -2.57
CA GLY A 4 -5.18 15.80 -1.61
C GLY A 4 -5.74 14.50 -1.04
N LEU A 5 -4.86 13.61 -0.57
CA LEU A 5 -5.28 12.42 0.16
C LEU A 5 -6.02 12.85 1.45
N PRO A 6 -7.15 12.21 1.82
CA PRO A 6 -7.76 12.40 3.13
C PRO A 6 -6.75 12.11 4.23
N ALA A 7 -6.75 12.93 5.30
CA ALA A 7 -5.75 12.85 6.36
C ALA A 7 -5.81 11.54 7.17
N ASP A 8 -6.98 10.89 7.20
CA ASP A 8 -7.26 9.65 7.91
C ASP A 8 -7.03 8.39 7.06
N LEU A 9 -6.57 8.53 5.82
CA LEU A 9 -6.37 7.41 4.91
C LEU A 9 -5.16 6.55 5.29
N LEU A 10 -4.17 7.14 5.96
CA LEU A 10 -2.90 6.51 6.31
C LEU A 10 -2.59 6.66 7.79
N ARG A 11 -2.00 5.62 8.38
CA ARG A 11 -1.46 5.66 9.74
C ARG A 11 -0.15 4.90 9.84
N LEU A 12 0.88 5.58 10.32
CA LEU A 12 2.18 5.01 10.66
C LEU A 12 2.20 4.48 12.09
N HIS A 13 2.90 3.36 12.26
CA HIS A 13 3.09 2.66 13.52
C HIS A 13 4.55 2.18 13.61
N PRO A 14 5.06 1.88 14.81
CA PRO A 14 6.29 1.11 14.95
C PRO A 14 6.16 -0.25 14.25
N VAL A 15 7.22 -0.74 13.62
CA VAL A 15 7.23 -2.04 12.92
C VAL A 15 6.89 -3.22 13.84
N THR A 16 7.15 -3.07 15.15
CA THR A 16 6.86 -4.05 16.20
C THR A 16 5.37 -4.11 16.58
N ALA A 17 4.54 -3.21 16.07
CA ALA A 17 3.11 -3.25 16.30
C ALA A 17 2.48 -4.50 15.69
N ASP A 18 1.48 -5.05 16.39
CA ASP A 18 0.63 -6.10 15.84
C ASP A 18 -0.20 -5.50 14.69
N ALA A 19 0.07 -5.94 13.46
CA ALA A 19 -0.52 -5.33 12.28
C ALA A 19 -2.03 -5.53 12.17
N ASP A 20 -2.55 -6.64 12.68
CA ASP A 20 -3.97 -6.94 12.58
C ASP A 20 -4.73 -6.08 13.61
N ARG A 21 -4.19 -5.92 14.83
CA ARG A 21 -4.73 -4.97 15.82
C ARG A 21 -4.62 -3.52 15.35
N ALA A 22 -3.47 -3.12 14.81
CA ALA A 22 -3.26 -1.76 14.29
C ALA A 22 -4.22 -1.45 13.14
N LEU A 23 -4.43 -2.39 12.23
CA LEU A 23 -5.39 -2.25 11.14
C LEU A 23 -6.83 -2.19 11.65
N ALA A 24 -7.22 -3.07 12.57
CA ALA A 24 -8.58 -3.08 13.12
C ALA A 24 -8.92 -1.76 13.81
N ALA A 25 -7.99 -1.21 14.61
CA ALA A 25 -8.16 0.10 15.24
C ALA A 25 -8.25 1.23 14.21
N HIS A 26 -7.39 1.22 13.19
CA HIS A 26 -7.43 2.23 12.14
C HIS A 26 -8.75 2.21 11.34
N VAL A 27 -9.24 1.03 10.98
CA VAL A 27 -10.54 0.88 10.30
C VAL A 27 -11.69 1.33 11.20
N ALA A 28 -11.65 0.98 12.49
CA ALA A 28 -12.68 1.37 13.45
C ALA A 28 -12.80 2.90 13.57
N ASP A 29 -11.66 3.59 13.65
CA ASP A 29 -11.60 5.05 13.73
C ASP A 29 -12.16 5.72 12.46
N VAL A 30 -11.76 5.24 11.27
CA VAL A 30 -12.22 5.80 9.98
C VAL A 30 -13.72 5.56 9.76
N VAL A 31 -14.24 4.40 10.17
CA VAL A 31 -15.66 4.06 9.99
C VAL A 31 -16.53 4.65 11.11
N GLY A 32 -15.96 4.97 12.27
CA GLY A 32 -16.69 5.49 13.44
C GLY A 32 -17.40 4.41 14.26
N VAL A 33 -16.79 3.23 14.40
CA VAL A 33 -17.31 2.08 15.18
C VAL A 33 -16.30 1.62 16.25
N GLN A 34 -16.69 0.69 17.12
CA GLN A 34 -15.73 0.11 18.08
C GLN A 34 -14.79 -0.87 17.39
N ALA A 35 -13.54 -0.96 17.85
CA ALA A 35 -12.56 -1.90 17.30
C ALA A 35 -13.01 -3.37 17.38
N ALA A 36 -13.82 -3.73 18.40
CA ALA A 36 -14.40 -5.06 18.53
C ALA A 36 -15.41 -5.41 17.43
N GLU A 37 -15.92 -4.41 16.71
CA GLU A 37 -16.83 -4.56 15.58
C GLU A 37 -16.08 -4.71 14.25
N ILE A 38 -14.75 -4.66 14.26
CA ILE A 38 -13.92 -4.85 13.06
C ILE A 38 -13.30 -6.24 13.07
N ARG A 39 -13.54 -6.98 11.98
CA ARG A 39 -12.82 -8.21 11.68
C ARG A 39 -11.78 -7.93 10.61
N VAL A 40 -10.57 -8.41 10.84
CA VAL A 40 -9.47 -8.37 9.89
C VAL A 40 -8.95 -9.78 9.63
N GLY A 41 -8.30 -9.96 8.50
CA GLY A 41 -7.61 -11.20 8.20
C GLY A 41 -6.82 -11.10 6.90
N ARG A 42 -6.34 -12.24 6.42
CA ARG A 42 -5.62 -12.36 5.15
C ARG A 42 -6.21 -13.46 4.30
N HIS A 43 -6.01 -13.33 3.01
CA HIS A 43 -6.31 -14.38 2.06
C HIS A 43 -5.31 -14.35 0.91
N CYS A 44 -4.63 -15.47 0.68
CA CYS A 44 -3.80 -15.65 -0.49
C CYS A 44 -4.61 -16.23 -1.65
N PRO A 45 -4.82 -15.50 -2.76
CA PRO A 45 -5.57 -16.02 -3.90
C PRO A 45 -4.84 -17.16 -4.64
N ALA A 46 -3.55 -17.38 -4.37
CA ALA A 46 -2.76 -18.42 -5.02
C ALA A 46 -2.86 -19.79 -4.32
N CYS A 47 -2.86 -19.82 -2.98
CA CYS A 47 -2.83 -21.07 -2.21
C CYS A 47 -3.98 -21.20 -1.19
N GLY A 48 -4.84 -20.19 -1.04
CA GLY A 48 -5.95 -20.17 -0.08
C GLY A 48 -5.53 -19.96 1.38
N ALA A 49 -4.24 -19.73 1.66
CA ALA A 49 -3.76 -19.52 3.01
C ALA A 49 -4.35 -18.25 3.64
N VAL A 50 -4.59 -18.32 4.96
CA VAL A 50 -5.08 -17.21 5.79
C VAL A 50 -3.98 -16.61 6.68
N SER A 51 -2.80 -17.24 6.74
CA SER A 51 -1.63 -16.72 7.44
C SER A 51 -0.88 -15.65 6.63
N HIS A 52 -1.09 -15.60 5.31
CA HIS A 52 -0.47 -14.63 4.43
C HIS A 52 -1.43 -14.22 3.29
N GLY A 53 -0.96 -13.33 2.43
CA GLY A 53 -1.72 -12.82 1.30
C GLY A 53 -2.34 -11.45 1.58
N ARG A 54 -3.34 -11.12 0.77
CA ARG A 54 -3.94 -9.78 0.78
C ARG A 54 -4.71 -9.57 2.09
N PRO A 55 -4.47 -8.46 2.81
CA PRO A 55 -5.26 -8.10 3.97
C PRO A 55 -6.69 -7.75 3.56
N TRP A 56 -7.64 -8.04 4.43
CA TRP A 56 -9.02 -7.60 4.31
C TRP A 56 -9.53 -7.12 5.67
N ALA A 57 -10.49 -6.20 5.66
CA ALA A 57 -11.22 -5.75 6.84
C ALA A 57 -12.72 -5.69 6.55
N ARG A 58 -13.55 -5.96 7.57
CA ARG A 58 -15.01 -5.89 7.49
C ARG A 58 -15.57 -5.38 8.81
N VAL A 59 -16.59 -4.55 8.71
CA VAL A 59 -17.43 -4.20 9.86
C VAL A 59 -18.42 -5.35 10.07
N VAL A 60 -18.58 -5.80 11.31
CA VAL A 60 -19.53 -6.87 11.65
C VAL A 60 -20.94 -6.43 11.29
N GLY A 61 -21.65 -7.26 10.53
CA GLY A 61 -23.05 -7.01 10.18
C GLY A 61 -23.28 -6.11 8.97
N THR A 62 -22.22 -5.64 8.28
CA THR A 62 -22.35 -4.86 7.04
C THR A 62 -21.84 -5.63 5.82
N ALA A 63 -22.40 -5.30 4.65
CA ALA A 63 -21.93 -5.81 3.36
C ALA A 63 -20.87 -4.89 2.71
N ASP A 64 -20.74 -3.65 3.21
CA ASP A 64 -19.89 -2.63 2.61
C ASP A 64 -18.41 -2.97 2.76
N GLY A 65 -17.69 -2.86 1.63
CA GLY A 65 -16.26 -3.13 1.56
C GLY A 65 -15.44 -1.95 2.07
N VAL A 66 -14.60 -2.21 3.08
CA VAL A 66 -13.50 -1.31 3.44
C VAL A 66 -12.25 -1.78 2.71
N GLY A 67 -11.72 -0.96 1.81
CA GLY A 67 -10.43 -1.18 1.19
C GLY A 67 -9.33 -1.00 2.23
N VAL A 68 -8.42 -1.97 2.31
CA VAL A 68 -7.27 -1.91 3.21
C VAL A 68 -5.99 -2.34 2.52
N SER A 69 -4.88 -1.73 2.93
CA SER A 69 -3.53 -2.11 2.51
C SER A 69 -2.53 -1.87 3.63
N LEU A 70 -1.40 -2.57 3.60
CA LEU A 70 -0.32 -2.40 4.57
C LEU A 70 1.03 -2.42 3.86
N SER A 71 2.00 -1.72 4.43
CA SER A 71 3.41 -1.84 4.06
C SER A 71 4.32 -1.80 5.28
N ARG A 72 5.52 -2.35 5.16
CA ARG A 72 6.56 -2.34 6.19
C ARG A 72 7.89 -2.03 5.53
N SER A 73 8.62 -1.05 6.07
CA SER A 73 9.99 -0.77 5.68
C SER A 73 10.72 -0.12 6.84
N GLY A 74 11.95 -0.58 7.08
CA GLY A 74 12.74 -0.18 8.25
C GLY A 74 11.96 -0.30 9.57
N PRO A 75 11.89 0.76 10.39
CA PRO A 75 11.23 0.75 11.70
C PRO A 75 9.71 1.00 11.63
N HIS A 76 9.11 1.02 10.43
CA HIS A 76 7.74 1.45 10.23
C HIS A 76 6.81 0.32 9.76
N LEU A 77 5.60 0.34 10.30
CA LEU A 77 4.42 -0.31 9.75
C LEU A 77 3.44 0.78 9.28
N LEU A 78 3.05 0.73 8.02
CA LEU A 78 2.03 1.59 7.45
C LEU A 78 0.72 0.82 7.27
N THR A 79 -0.38 1.40 7.73
CA THR A 79 -1.75 0.91 7.48
C THR A 79 -2.51 1.94 6.67
N ALA A 80 -3.27 1.47 5.68
CA ALA A 80 -4.09 2.31 4.82
C ALA A 80 -5.54 1.82 4.79
N VAL A 81 -6.49 2.76 4.84
CA VAL A 81 -7.93 2.49 4.89
C VAL A 81 -8.65 3.39 3.90
N ARG A 82 -9.56 2.82 3.10
CA ARG A 82 -10.44 3.58 2.21
C ARG A 82 -11.85 3.00 2.23
N VAL A 83 -12.83 3.82 2.59
CA VAL A 83 -14.25 3.47 2.51
C VAL A 83 -14.72 3.60 1.06
N GLY A 84 -15.47 2.60 0.57
CA GLY A 84 -16.12 2.66 -0.75
C GLY A 84 -15.19 2.49 -1.95
N GLY A 85 -13.94 2.07 -1.76
CA GLY A 85 -13.01 1.86 -2.87
C GLY A 85 -11.78 1.05 -2.51
N GLY A 86 -11.09 0.54 -3.52
CA GLY A 86 -9.83 -0.16 -3.37
C GLY A 86 -8.67 0.80 -3.07
N ILE A 87 -7.71 0.30 -2.30
CA ILE A 87 -6.48 1.01 -1.97
C ILE A 87 -5.30 0.02 -1.95
N GLY A 88 -4.15 0.49 -2.44
CA GLY A 88 -2.85 -0.14 -2.27
C GLY A 88 -1.85 0.89 -1.76
N VAL A 89 -0.96 0.51 -0.85
CA VAL A 89 0.05 1.41 -0.30
C VAL A 89 1.41 0.75 -0.23
N ASP A 90 2.45 1.54 -0.48
CA ASP A 90 3.81 1.12 -0.18
C ASP A 90 4.63 2.23 0.46
N LEU A 91 5.51 1.82 1.37
CA LEU A 91 6.43 2.67 2.13
C LEU A 91 7.81 2.06 1.94
N GLU A 92 8.79 2.85 1.49
CA GLU A 92 10.15 2.35 1.31
C GLU A 92 11.23 3.33 1.75
N GLU A 93 12.29 2.80 2.35
CA GLU A 93 13.53 3.54 2.64
C GLU A 93 14.31 3.71 1.33
N ALA A 94 14.56 4.95 0.91
CA ALA A 94 15.17 5.23 -0.38
C ALA A 94 16.57 4.61 -0.52
N ALA A 95 17.38 4.69 0.55
CA ALA A 95 18.70 4.09 0.58
C ALA A 95 18.66 2.54 0.51
N ALA A 96 17.59 1.90 0.99
CA ALA A 96 17.46 0.44 0.91
C ALA A 96 17.13 -0.01 -0.51
N VAL A 97 16.19 0.68 -1.18
CA VAL A 97 15.87 0.43 -2.59
C VAL A 97 17.10 0.66 -3.47
N ASP A 98 17.83 1.76 -3.25
CA ASP A 98 18.99 2.14 -4.06
C ASP A 98 20.09 1.07 -4.05
N ARG A 99 20.38 0.46 -2.88
CA ARG A 99 21.38 -0.62 -2.74
C ARG A 99 21.07 -1.86 -3.58
N GLY A 100 19.79 -2.14 -3.83
CA GLY A 100 19.32 -3.31 -4.55
C GLY A 100 18.75 -3.00 -5.93
N TRP A 101 18.94 -1.79 -6.44
CA TRP A 101 18.27 -1.33 -7.65
C TRP A 101 18.71 -2.10 -8.89
N ASP A 102 17.74 -2.73 -9.56
CA ASP A 102 17.89 -3.28 -10.89
C ASP A 102 16.76 -2.75 -11.78
N PRO A 103 17.05 -1.82 -12.71
CA PRO A 103 16.02 -1.24 -13.56
C PRO A 103 15.34 -2.27 -14.46
N SER A 104 15.99 -3.40 -14.78
CA SER A 104 15.40 -4.45 -15.63
C SER A 104 14.27 -5.23 -14.93
N LEU A 105 14.27 -5.23 -13.59
CA LEU A 105 13.26 -5.89 -12.78
C LEU A 105 12.11 -4.97 -12.38
N VAL A 106 12.25 -3.65 -12.58
CA VAL A 106 11.30 -2.65 -12.05
C VAL A 106 10.71 -1.77 -13.15
N LEU A 107 11.54 -1.25 -14.05
CA LEU A 107 11.12 -0.21 -14.98
C LEU A 107 10.30 -0.78 -16.12
N HIS A 108 9.14 -0.16 -16.33
CA HIS A 108 8.48 -0.26 -17.62
C HIS A 108 9.29 0.57 -18.64
N PRO A 109 9.40 0.18 -19.93
CA PRO A 109 10.22 0.91 -20.92
C PRO A 109 9.94 2.42 -21.03
N ALA A 110 8.69 2.83 -20.82
CA ALA A 110 8.28 4.25 -20.80
C ALA A 110 8.79 5.05 -19.59
N GLU A 111 9.37 4.40 -18.58
CA GLU A 111 9.93 5.02 -17.36
C GLU A 111 11.46 5.16 -17.43
N ALA A 112 12.07 4.80 -18.57
CA ALA A 112 13.52 4.88 -18.75
C ALA A 112 14.06 6.29 -18.48
N GLY A 113 15.08 6.38 -17.62
CA GLY A 113 15.73 7.64 -17.25
C GLY A 113 14.95 8.48 -16.24
N GLN A 114 13.89 7.94 -15.64
CA GLN A 114 13.19 8.53 -14.50
C GLN A 114 13.84 8.14 -13.16
N ASP A 115 14.73 7.14 -13.12
CA ASP A 115 15.35 6.54 -11.92
C ASP A 115 16.71 7.17 -11.54
N ARG A 116 16.77 8.51 -11.55
CA ARG A 116 18.05 9.26 -11.49
C ARG A 116 18.65 9.34 -10.10
N THR A 117 17.81 9.41 -9.06
CA THR A 117 18.25 9.44 -7.66
C THR A 117 17.74 8.22 -6.89
N ALA A 118 18.24 8.03 -5.67
CA ALA A 118 17.74 7.00 -4.75
C ALA A 118 16.24 7.20 -4.47
N GLU A 119 15.80 8.45 -4.29
CA GLU A 119 14.40 8.81 -4.10
C GLU A 119 13.55 8.51 -5.33
N ASP A 120 14.04 8.78 -6.53
CA ASP A 120 13.32 8.44 -7.77
C ASP A 120 13.11 6.92 -7.90
N ARG A 121 14.16 6.14 -7.64
CA ARG A 121 14.10 4.67 -7.63
C ARG A 121 13.10 4.15 -6.61
N ALA A 122 13.13 4.73 -5.41
CA ALA A 122 12.19 4.40 -4.34
C ALA A 122 10.75 4.74 -4.73
N ARG A 123 10.51 5.89 -5.37
CA ARG A 123 9.17 6.27 -5.85
C ARG A 123 8.65 5.31 -6.92
N LEU A 124 9.51 4.93 -7.87
CA LEU A 124 9.16 3.95 -8.89
C LEU A 124 8.82 2.61 -8.25
N TRP A 125 9.70 2.07 -7.40
CA TRP A 125 9.47 0.82 -6.68
C TRP A 125 8.17 0.84 -5.87
N ALA A 126 8.04 1.82 -4.97
CA ALA A 126 6.88 1.95 -4.10
C ALA A 126 5.59 2.19 -4.89
N GLY A 127 5.67 2.92 -6.00
CA GLY A 127 4.55 3.10 -6.92
C GLY A 127 4.07 1.76 -7.51
N LYS A 128 5.01 0.92 -7.97
CA LYS A 128 4.69 -0.40 -8.54
C LYS A 128 4.07 -1.30 -7.48
N GLU A 129 4.69 -1.39 -6.31
CA GLU A 129 4.18 -2.19 -5.19
C GLU A 129 2.79 -1.71 -4.73
N ALA A 130 2.56 -0.40 -4.63
CA ALA A 130 1.26 0.15 -4.29
C ALA A 130 0.19 -0.28 -5.31
N VAL A 131 0.48 -0.20 -6.61
CA VAL A 131 -0.43 -0.68 -7.67
C VAL A 131 -0.66 -2.18 -7.56
N LEU A 132 0.39 -2.99 -7.40
CA LEU A 132 0.26 -4.45 -7.27
C LEU A 132 -0.56 -4.86 -6.05
N LYS A 133 -0.44 -4.12 -4.94
CA LYS A 133 -1.25 -4.31 -3.72
C LYS A 133 -2.71 -3.91 -3.94
N LEU A 134 -2.98 -2.84 -4.68
CA LEU A 134 -4.34 -2.44 -5.07
C LEU A 134 -5.01 -3.56 -5.90
N LEU A 135 -4.32 -4.03 -6.92
CA LEU A 135 -4.79 -5.09 -7.83
C LEU A 135 -4.90 -6.45 -7.13
N GLY A 136 -4.09 -6.70 -6.10
CA GLY A 136 -4.05 -7.97 -5.38
C GLY A 136 -3.42 -9.10 -6.20
N THR A 137 -2.66 -8.77 -7.25
CA THR A 137 -1.96 -9.75 -8.08
C THR A 137 -0.68 -10.24 -7.41
N GLY A 138 -0.09 -9.42 -6.53
CA GLY A 138 1.22 -9.68 -5.93
C GLY A 138 2.30 -9.81 -7.01
N LEU A 139 3.35 -10.59 -6.73
CA LEU A 139 4.46 -10.84 -7.66
C LEU A 139 4.09 -11.64 -8.93
N ARG A 140 2.81 -11.99 -9.13
CA ARG A 140 2.36 -12.66 -10.37
C ARG A 140 2.33 -11.71 -11.56
N THR A 141 2.29 -10.40 -11.31
CA THR A 141 2.44 -9.38 -12.34
C THR A 141 3.83 -8.78 -12.19
N PRO A 142 4.73 -8.95 -13.17
CA PRO A 142 6.05 -8.33 -13.15
C PRO A 142 5.94 -6.79 -13.08
N MET A 143 6.79 -6.14 -12.28
CA MET A 143 6.81 -4.67 -12.19
C MET A 143 7.04 -3.97 -13.55
N PRO A 144 7.89 -4.49 -14.47
CA PRO A 144 8.08 -3.87 -15.79
C PRO A 144 6.81 -3.85 -16.67
N GLU A 145 5.79 -4.65 -16.34
CA GLU A 145 4.50 -4.66 -17.06
C GLU A 145 3.50 -3.66 -16.50
N VAL A 146 3.70 -3.17 -15.28
CA VAL A 146 2.84 -2.14 -14.67
C VAL A 146 3.22 -0.79 -15.26
N ARG A 147 2.27 0.04 -15.71
CA ARG A 147 2.55 1.42 -16.15
C ARG A 147 1.98 2.40 -15.14
N LEU A 148 2.82 3.09 -14.36
CA LEU A 148 2.35 3.95 -13.26
C LEU A 148 1.41 5.06 -13.72
N ALA A 149 1.63 5.60 -14.93
CA ALA A 149 0.80 6.65 -15.52
C ALA A 149 -0.67 6.23 -15.79
N GLU A 150 -0.99 4.94 -15.74
CA GLU A 150 -2.34 4.41 -15.96
C GLU A 150 -3.15 4.27 -14.65
N HIS A 151 -2.55 4.62 -13.51
CA HIS A 151 -3.15 4.46 -12.18
C HIS A 151 -3.30 5.81 -11.47
N ASP A 152 -4.33 5.95 -10.62
CA ASP A 152 -4.42 7.06 -9.66
C ASP A 152 -3.39 6.81 -8.55
N LEU A 153 -2.17 7.30 -8.78
CA LEU A 153 -1.04 7.21 -7.88
C LEU A 153 -0.79 8.56 -7.21
N ARG A 154 -0.66 8.55 -5.88
CA ARG A 154 -0.43 9.75 -5.06
C ARG A 154 0.73 9.53 -4.12
N GLU A 155 1.60 10.52 -4.00
CA GLU A 155 2.65 10.55 -2.98
C GLU A 155 2.06 11.15 -1.69
N ALA A 156 2.38 10.54 -0.56
CA ALA A 156 2.02 11.02 0.77
C ALA A 156 3.25 11.50 1.53
N GLU A 157 3.03 12.32 2.56
CA GLU A 157 4.09 12.72 3.49
C GLU A 157 4.68 11.49 4.17
N ALA A 158 6.01 11.40 4.18
CA ALA A 158 6.75 10.24 4.67
C ALA A 158 7.85 10.67 5.66
N PRO A 159 8.29 9.78 6.56
CA PRO A 159 9.46 10.03 7.40
C PRO A 159 10.71 10.34 6.56
N ASP A 160 11.66 11.09 7.14
CA ASP A 160 12.91 11.44 6.47
C ASP A 160 13.64 10.20 5.91
N GLY A 161 14.00 10.24 4.63
CA GLY A 161 14.65 9.14 3.92
C GLY A 161 13.71 8.04 3.41
N PHE A 162 12.39 8.18 3.62
CA PHE A 162 11.38 7.27 3.10
C PHE A 162 10.49 7.95 2.04
N VAL A 163 9.83 7.13 1.22
CA VAL A 163 8.75 7.56 0.32
C VAL A 163 7.50 6.74 0.60
N ILE A 164 6.32 7.35 0.47
CA ILE A 164 5.02 6.65 0.56
C ILE A 164 4.24 6.90 -0.71
N LEU A 165 3.86 5.81 -1.39
CA LEU A 165 3.03 5.84 -2.58
C LEU A 165 1.69 5.13 -2.32
N VAL A 166 0.61 5.75 -2.78
CA VAL A 166 -0.76 5.27 -2.62
C VAL A 166 -1.39 5.11 -3.99
N ALA A 167 -1.87 3.91 -4.29
CA ALA A 167 -2.67 3.62 -5.49
C ALA A 167 -4.15 3.47 -5.11
N LEU A 168 -5.04 4.15 -5.83
CA LEU A 168 -6.47 4.14 -5.58
C LEU A 168 -7.23 3.53 -6.76
N SER A 169 -8.28 2.75 -6.48
CA SER A 169 -9.22 2.37 -7.54
C SER A 169 -9.97 3.60 -8.02
N GLN A 170 -10.13 3.73 -9.35
CA GLN A 170 -11.05 4.71 -9.92
C GLN A 170 -12.47 4.41 -9.41
N SER A 171 -13.21 5.46 -9.07
CA SER A 171 -14.61 5.37 -8.62
C SER A 171 -15.55 5.07 -9.78
#